data_AF-A0A0S8ELT2-F1
#
_entry.id   AF-A0A0S8ELT2-F1
#
_cell.length_a   1.000
_cell.length_b   1.000
_cell.length_c   1.000
_cell.angle_alpha   90.00
_cell.angle_beta   90.00
_cell.angle_gamma   90.00
#
_symmetry.space_group_name_H-M   'P 1'
#
loop_
_entity.id
_entity.type
_entity.pdbx_description
1 polymer ?
#
loop_
_entity_poly.entity_id
_entity_poly.type
_entity_poly.pdbx_seq_one_letter_code
_entity_poly.pdbx_strand_id
1 'polypeptide(L)' 'NLPVRAPEEMSVERFSALMAVDKKVKAGKLRLVLFHALGDAFVCENFDQAKLQETLTECRGADVKTPNRSKA' A
#
# COMPACT_ATOMS: atom_id res chain seq x y z
N ASN A 1 8.63 -0.73 16.70
CA ASN A 1 9.58 -0.60 15.59
C ASN A 1 9.25 -1.62 14.52
N LEU A 2 8.41 -1.21 13.56
CA LEU A 2 8.08 -2.00 12.37
C LEU A 2 8.51 -1.20 11.13
N PRO A 3 8.89 -1.88 10.04
CA PRO A 3 9.17 -1.22 8.77
C PRO A 3 7.91 -0.56 8.24
N VAL A 4 8.06 0.66 7.73
CA VAL A 4 6.94 1.46 7.19
C VAL A 4 7.11 1.72 5.69
N ARG A 5 8.21 1.25 5.10
CA ARG A 5 8.45 1.34 3.66
C ARG A 5 8.53 -0.04 3.01
N ALA A 6 8.17 -0.08 1.73
CA ALA A 6 8.30 -1.27 0.93
C ALA A 6 9.78 -1.55 0.58
N PRO A 7 10.18 -2.84 0.46
CA PRO A 7 11.53 -3.22 0.05
C PRO A 7 11.93 -2.56 -1.27
N GLU A 8 13.20 -2.16 -1.37
CA GLU A 8 13.73 -1.47 -2.56
C GLU A 8 13.63 -2.35 -3.82
N GLU A 9 13.83 -3.66 -3.65
CA GLU A 9 13.75 -4.68 -4.71
C GLU A 9 12.34 -4.88 -5.30
N MET A 10 11.29 -4.39 -4.62
CA MET A 10 9.92 -4.55 -5.07
C MET A 10 9.50 -3.39 -5.96
N SER A 11 9.36 -3.57 -7.28
CA SER A 11 8.89 -2.53 -8.21
C SER A 11 7.37 -2.31 -8.17
N VAL A 12 6.90 -1.15 -8.61
CA VAL A 12 5.45 -0.82 -8.72
C VAL A 12 4.71 -1.81 -9.63
N GLU A 13 5.36 -2.25 -10.71
CA GLU A 13 4.82 -3.25 -11.64
C GLU A 13 4.70 -4.61 -10.93
N ARG A 14 5.67 -4.98 -10.11
CA ARG A 14 5.63 -6.21 -9.32
C ARG A 14 4.51 -6.18 -8.29
N PHE A 15 4.29 -5.04 -7.62
CA PHE A 15 3.13 -4.85 -6.75
C PHE A 15 1.82 -5.04 -7.52
N SER A 16 1.67 -4.36 -8.66
CA SER A 16 0.47 -4.43 -9.49
C SER A 16 0.19 -5.85 -9.98
N ALA A 17 1.23 -6.58 -10.41
CA ALA A 17 1.12 -7.97 -10.85
C ALA A 17 0.69 -8.91 -9.71
N LEU A 18 1.23 -8.74 -8.50
CA LEU A 18 0.83 -9.56 -7.35
C LEU A 18 -0.59 -9.24 -6.87
N MET A 19 -0.97 -7.95 -6.88
CA MET A 19 -2.32 -7.51 -6.52
C MET A 19 -3.38 -8.00 -7.52
N ALA A 20 -3.02 -8.16 -8.79
CA ALA A 20 -3.91 -8.69 -9.82
C ALA A 20 -4.25 -10.18 -9.63
N VAL A 21 -3.41 -10.93 -8.91
CA VAL A 21 -3.60 -12.37 -8.63
C VAL A 21 -4.31 -12.60 -7.28
N ASP A 22 -4.59 -11.54 -6.50
CA ASP A 22 -5.21 -11.68 -5.19
C ASP A 22 -6.63 -12.26 -5.29
N LYS A 23 -6.93 -13.23 -4.43
CA LYS A 23 -8.20 -14.00 -4.42
C LYS A 23 -9.44 -13.14 -4.10
N LYS A 24 -9.26 -11.85 -3.80
CA LYS A 24 -10.35 -10.86 -3.68
C LYS A 24 -10.80 -10.28 -5.01
N VAL A 25 -10.14 -10.59 -6.13
CA VAL A 25 -10.62 -10.23 -7.48
C VAL A 25 -11.79 -11.15 -7.87
N LYS A 26 -13.02 -10.79 -7.49
CA LYS A 26 -14.21 -11.32 -8.17
C LYS A 26 -14.47 -10.40 -9.38
N ALA A 27 -14.43 -10.96 -10.59
CA ALA A 27 -14.68 -10.27 -11.86
C ALA A 27 -13.66 -9.21 -12.31
N GLY A 28 -12.37 -9.36 -11.98
CA GLY A 28 -11.29 -8.51 -12.53
C GLY A 28 -11.11 -7.15 -11.86
N LYS A 29 -11.85 -6.85 -10.78
CA LYS A 29 -11.72 -5.60 -10.02
C LYS A 29 -10.92 -5.81 -8.74
N LEU A 30 -9.85 -5.04 -8.59
CA LEU A 30 -9.05 -4.99 -7.36
C LEU A 30 -9.90 -4.37 -6.24
N ARG A 31 -9.80 -4.93 -5.03
CA ARG A 31 -10.53 -4.42 -3.86
C ARG A 31 -9.55 -4.02 -2.78
N LEU A 32 -9.55 -2.72 -2.47
CA LEU A 32 -8.68 -2.13 -1.49
C LEU A 32 -9.47 -1.86 -0.21
N VAL A 33 -8.82 -2.04 0.94
CA VAL A 33 -9.35 -1.54 2.22
C VAL A 33 -8.66 -0.22 2.47
N LEU A 34 -9.43 0.86 2.52
CA LEU A 34 -8.95 2.23 2.72
C LEU A 34 -9.60 2.82 3.97
N PHE A 35 -9.02 3.88 4.50
CA PHE A 35 -9.57 4.61 5.65
C PHE A 35 -10.08 5.98 5.20
N HIS A 36 -11.30 6.34 5.60
CA HIS A 36 -11.76 7.74 5.51
C HIS A 36 -11.24 8.57 6.67
N ALA A 37 -11.18 7.94 7.85
CA ALA A 37 -10.65 8.51 9.08
C ALA A 37 -10.06 7.41 9.97
N LEU A 38 -9.37 7.80 11.03
CA LEU A 38 -8.90 6.86 12.04
C LEU A 38 -10.10 6.14 12.68
N GLY A 39 -10.12 4.81 12.57
CA GLY A 39 -11.23 3.98 13.06
C GLY A 39 -12.36 3.77 12.06
N ASP A 40 -12.34 4.43 10.89
CA ASP A 40 -13.33 4.25 9.82
C ASP A 40 -12.68 3.70 8.55
N ALA A 41 -12.84 2.39 8.35
CA ALA A 41 -12.32 1.64 7.22
C ALA A 41 -13.44 1.20 6.29
N PHE A 42 -13.23 1.32 4.98
CA PHE A 42 -14.17 0.89 3.96
C PHE A 42 -13.48 0.09 2.86
N VAL A 43 -14.28 -0.71 2.14
CA VAL A 43 -13.81 -1.45 0.98
C VAL A 43 -14.07 -0.62 -0.27
N CYS A 44 -13.02 -0.26 -0.98
CA CYS A 44 -13.08 0.45 -2.25
C CYS A 44 -12.82 -0.53 -3.40
N GLU A 45 -13.77 -0.61 -4.34
CA GLU A 45 -13.63 -1.40 -5.56
C GLU A 45 -13.39 -0.53 -6.82
N ASN A 46 -13.58 0.79 -6.69
CA ASN A 46 -13.44 1.75 -7.78
C ASN A 46 -12.50 2.88 -7.32
N PHE A 47 -11.22 2.73 -7.59
CA PHE A 47 -10.18 3.70 -7.27
C PHE A 47 -9.42 4.07 -8.54
N ASP A 48 -8.78 5.23 -8.53
CA ASP A 48 -7.95 5.69 -9.64
C ASP A 48 -6.61 4.96 -9.64
N GLN A 49 -6.30 4.29 -10.75
CA GLN A 49 -5.08 3.52 -10.91
C GLN A 49 -3.83 4.42 -10.93
N ALA A 50 -3.94 5.67 -11.36
CA ALA A 50 -2.83 6.63 -11.29
C ALA A 50 -2.47 6.97 -9.84
N LYS A 51 -3.48 7.20 -8.99
CA LYS A 51 -3.28 7.46 -7.55
C LYS A 51 -2.68 6.25 -6.82
N LEU A 52 -3.08 5.03 -7.21
CA LEU A 52 -2.46 3.81 -6.70
C LEU A 52 -0.97 3.75 -7.06
N GLN A 53 -0.60 4.05 -8.32
CA GLN A 53 0.80 4.05 -8.75
C GLN A 53 1.63 5.12 -8.03
N GLU A 54 1.08 6.32 -7.83
CA GLU A 54 1.71 7.40 -7.05
C GLU A 54 1.99 6.93 -5.62
N THR A 55 0.97 6.38 -4.95
CA THR A 55 1.07 5.89 -3.57
C THR A 55 2.11 4.76 -3.44
N LEU A 56 2.09 3.81 -4.36
CA LEU A 56 3.08 2.73 -4.41
C LEU A 56 4.50 3.26 -4.68
N THR A 57 4.64 4.36 -5.41
CA THR A 57 5.94 4.99 -5.66
C THR A 57 6.46 5.69 -4.39
N GLU A 58 5.60 6.41 -3.67
CA GLU A 58 5.97 7.14 -2.45
C GLU A 58 6.29 6.23 -1.25
N CYS A 59 5.54 5.14 -1.09
CA CYS A 59 5.73 4.20 0.01
C CYS A 59 6.95 3.28 -0.19
N ARG A 60 7.62 3.33 -1.35
CA ARG A 60 8.85 2.58 -1.63
C ARG A 60 10.09 3.32 -1.14
N GLY A 61 11.15 2.55 -0.89
CA GLY A 61 12.48 3.06 -0.53
C GLY A 61 12.99 2.49 0.78
N ALA A 62 14.31 2.58 0.99
CA ALA A 62 14.95 2.08 2.21
C ALA A 62 14.23 2.61 3.45
N ASP A 63 13.89 1.72 4.39
CA ASP A 63 13.39 2.11 5.71
C ASP A 63 14.32 3.18 6.28
N VAL A 64 13.83 4.43 6.31
CA VAL A 64 14.42 5.42 7.18
C VAL A 64 14.27 4.82 8.56
N LYS A 65 15.37 4.34 9.14
CA LYS A 65 15.45 3.97 10.55
C LYS A 65 14.95 5.17 11.33
N THR A 66 13.67 5.18 11.67
CA THR A 66 13.10 6.23 12.51
C THR A 66 13.87 6.14 13.82
N PRO A 67 14.59 7.20 14.26
CA PRO A 67 15.22 7.17 15.55
C PRO A 67 14.09 6.99 16.57
N ASN A 68 14.25 5.94 17.36
CA ASN A 68 13.38 5.56 18.45
C ASN A 68 13.04 6.79 19.31
N ARG A 69 11.88 7.43 19.10
CA ARG A 69 11.33 8.45 20.01
C ARG A 69 10.63 7.83 21.22
N SER A 70 11.02 6.62 21.61
CA SER A 70 10.82 6.14 22.99
C SER A 70 11.96 6.68 23.85
N LYS A 71 11.78 7.91 24.35
CA LYS A 71 12.24 8.43 25.64
C LYS A 71 12.00 9.95 25.70
N ALA A 72 10.85 10.32 26.25
CA ALA A 72 10.63 11.50 27.09
C ALA A 72 9.35 11.25 27.88
#